data_AF-A0A2H0ILI7-F1
#
_entry.id   AF-A0A2H0ILI7-F1
#
_cell.length_a   1.000
_cell.length_b   1.000
_cell.length_c   1.000
_cell.angle_alpha   90.00
_cell.angle_beta   90.00
_cell.angle_gamma   90.00
#
_symmetry.space_group_name_H-M   'P 1'
#
loop_
_entity.id
_entity.type
_entity.pdbx_description
1 polymer ?
#
loop_
_entity_poly.entity_id
_entity_poly.type
_entity_poly.pdbx_seq_one_letter_code
_entity_poly.pdbx_strand_id
1 'polypeptide(L)'
;MKLPGLIKKPNYQRFDIKPRYYDPIREDIENRTSRIKAEMGMADAELDPGYRSQIAGSFRKNMKHAKNGVDSVTMLRLLIFVILVLFAGGFLYIGKEIFYLGLLYIPFLLWKKMRK
;
A
#
# COMPACT_ATOMS: atom_id res chain seq x y z
N MET A 1 5.96 18.17 29.38
CA MET A 1 4.78 17.49 29.97
C MET A 1 4.13 16.63 28.89
N LYS A 2 3.91 15.33 29.13
CA LYS A 2 3.26 14.44 28.16
C LYS A 2 1.74 14.68 28.23
N LEU A 3 1.16 15.20 27.14
CA LEU A 3 -0.29 15.34 27.00
C LEU A 3 -0.94 13.94 27.03
N PRO A 4 -1.98 13.70 27.84
CA PRO A 4 -2.68 12.43 27.85
C PRO A 4 -3.42 12.27 26.52
N GLY A 5 -2.94 11.36 25.68
CA GLY A 5 -3.55 11.08 24.39
C GLY A 5 -4.92 10.42 24.58
N LEU A 6 -5.97 11.08 24.10
CA LEU A 6 -7.35 10.57 24.01
C LEU A 6 -7.49 9.33 23.10
N ILE A 7 -6.40 8.91 22.46
CA ILE A 7 -6.35 7.79 21.50
C ILE A 7 -5.34 6.77 22.01
N LYS A 8 -5.82 5.56 22.32
CA LYS A 8 -4.98 4.42 22.70
C LYS A 8 -4.02 4.11 21.54
N LYS A 9 -2.72 4.26 21.77
CA LYS A 9 -1.71 3.84 20.80
C LYS A 9 -1.81 2.32 20.62
N PRO A 10 -1.86 1.79 19.39
CA PRO A 10 -1.80 0.36 19.18
C PRO A 10 -0.46 -0.16 19.71
N ASN A 11 -0.51 -1.28 20.42
CA ASN A 11 0.71 -1.98 20.84
C ASN A 11 1.40 -2.54 19.59
N TYR A 12 2.73 -2.55 19.59
CA TYR A 12 3.50 -3.19 18.51
C TYR A 12 3.19 -4.69 18.47
N GLN A 13 3.11 -5.24 17.27
CA GLN A 13 2.92 -6.68 17.08
C GLN A 13 4.20 -7.39 17.55
N ARG A 14 4.06 -8.34 18.49
CA ARG A 14 5.15 -9.22 18.90
C ARG A 14 5.21 -10.38 17.91
N PHE A 15 6.38 -10.63 17.33
CA PHE A 15 6.58 -11.78 16.46
C PHE A 15 6.92 -13.00 17.33
N ASP A 16 6.08 -14.05 17.26
CA ASP A 16 6.41 -15.36 17.82
C ASP A 16 7.17 -16.17 16.77
N ILE A 17 8.48 -15.91 16.66
CA ILE A 17 9.36 -16.67 15.77
C ILE A 17 9.97 -17.81 16.59
N LYS A 18 9.51 -19.03 16.33
CA LYS A 18 10.19 -20.23 16.85
C LYS A 18 11.45 -20.45 16.03
N PRO A 19 12.66 -20.38 16.62
CA PRO A 19 13.88 -20.65 15.88
C PRO A 19 13.86 -22.12 15.43
N ARG A 20 13.99 -22.35 14.13
CA ARG A 20 14.27 -23.68 13.59
C ARG A 20 15.78 -23.84 13.47
N TYR A 21 16.29 -24.94 14.00
CA TYR A 21 17.68 -25.30 13.81
C TYR A 21 17.88 -25.81 12.38
N TYR A 22 18.85 -25.23 11.66
CA TYR A 22 19.22 -25.65 10.32
C TYR A 22 20.08 -26.92 10.40
N ASP A 23 19.65 -27.96 9.70
CA ASP A 23 20.44 -29.18 9.51
C ASP A 23 20.59 -29.41 7.99
N PRO A 24 21.79 -29.21 7.43
CA PRO A 24 22.01 -29.25 5.99
C PRO A 24 21.71 -30.63 5.39
N ILE A 25 21.98 -31.70 6.14
CA ILE A 25 21.82 -33.07 5.65
C ILE A 25 20.34 -33.42 5.60
N ARG A 26 19.60 -33.08 6.65
CA ARG A 26 18.17 -33.36 6.73
C ARG A 26 17.40 -32.62 5.65
N GLU A 27 17.69 -31.34 5.43
CA GLU A 27 17.02 -30.55 4.39
C GLU A 27 17.34 -31.04 2.97
N ASP A 28 18.59 -31.44 2.69
CA ASP A 28 18.96 -31.98 1.38
C ASP A 28 18.23 -33.30 1.07
N ILE A 29 18.10 -34.19 2.06
CA ILE A 29 17.38 -35.45 1.92
C ILE A 29 15.88 -35.17 1.72
N GLU A 30 15.29 -34.25 2.49
CA GLU A 30 13.88 -33.86 2.38
C GLU A 30 13.57 -33.22 1.01
N ASN A 31 14.48 -32.37 0.50
CA ASN A 31 14.37 -31.77 -0.83
C ASN A 31 14.47 -32.80 -1.96
N ARG A 32 15.34 -33.81 -1.83
CA ARG A 32 15.48 -34.86 -2.84
C ARG A 32 14.29 -35.81 -2.83
N THR A 33 13.86 -36.25 -1.65
CA THR A 33 12.73 -37.16 -1.49
C THR A 33 11.41 -36.50 -1.93
N SER A 34 11.21 -35.21 -1.64
CA SER A 34 10.03 -34.46 -2.12
C SER A 34 9.99 -34.30 -3.65
N ARG A 35 11.13 -34.07 -4.31
CA ARG A 35 11.22 -34.05 -5.79
C ARG A 35 10.87 -35.40 -6.39
N ILE A 36 11.48 -36.47 -5.88
CA ILE A 36 11.23 -37.84 -6.35
C ILE A 36 9.76 -38.23 -6.13
N LYS A 37 9.18 -37.89 -4.97
CA LYS A 37 7.77 -38.15 -4.66
C LYS A 37 6.81 -37.37 -5.58
N ALA A 38 7.15 -36.13 -5.95
CA ALA A 38 6.40 -35.33 -6.90
C ALA A 38 6.47 -35.91 -8.34
N GLU A 39 7.64 -36.39 -8.75
CA GLU A 39 7.85 -37.05 -10.05
C GLU A 39 7.13 -38.39 -10.16
N MET A 40 7.04 -39.16 -9.05
CA MET A 40 6.32 -40.44 -9.00
C MET A 40 4.78 -40.29 -8.93
N GLY A 41 4.24 -39.08 -8.94
CA GLY A 41 2.79 -38.84 -8.86
C GLY A 41 2.16 -39.23 -7.52
N MET A 42 2.97 -39.68 -6.54
CA MET A 42 2.56 -40.01 -5.16
C MET A 42 2.47 -38.76 -4.28
N ALA A 43 2.00 -37.65 -4.85
CA ALA A 43 1.73 -36.43 -4.10
C ALA A 43 0.44 -36.61 -3.28
N ASP A 44 0.44 -37.59 -2.38
CA ASP A 44 -0.49 -37.60 -1.25
C ASP A 44 -0.29 -36.30 -0.46
N ALA A 45 -1.41 -35.78 0.03
CA ALA A 45 -1.67 -34.42 0.51
C ALA A 45 -0.85 -33.92 1.73
N GLU A 46 0.36 -34.42 1.91
CA GLU A 46 1.29 -34.18 3.01
C GLU A 46 2.59 -33.52 2.54
N LEU A 47 2.56 -32.82 1.40
CA LEU A 47 3.52 -31.73 1.18
C LEU A 47 3.16 -30.65 2.19
N ASP A 48 4.02 -30.40 3.19
CA ASP A 48 3.83 -29.37 4.21
C ASP A 48 3.22 -28.12 3.55
N PRO A 49 1.91 -27.86 3.74
CA PRO A 49 1.24 -26.79 3.05
C PRO A 49 1.88 -25.45 3.41
N GLY A 50 2.68 -25.38 4.49
CA GLY A 50 3.48 -24.24 4.90
C GLY A 50 4.47 -23.73 3.84
N TYR A 51 5.23 -24.59 3.16
CA TYR A 51 6.28 -24.10 2.24
C TYR A 51 5.69 -23.52 0.95
N ARG A 52 4.73 -24.25 0.36
CA ARG A 52 4.03 -23.79 -0.86
C ARG A 52 3.10 -22.61 -0.57
N SER A 53 2.48 -22.55 0.62
CA SER A 53 1.62 -21.43 1.03
C SER A 53 2.38 -20.15 1.38
N GLN A 54 3.61 -20.23 1.89
CA GLN A 54 4.43 -19.03 2.14
C GLN A 54 4.82 -18.36 0.83
N ILE A 55 5.29 -19.14 -0.13
CA ILE A 55 5.66 -18.65 -1.47
C ILE A 55 4.42 -18.11 -2.18
N ALA A 56 3.35 -18.91 -2.31
CA ALA A 56 2.11 -18.47 -2.95
C ALA A 56 1.44 -17.27 -2.22
N GLY A 57 1.51 -17.24 -0.89
CA GLY A 57 0.96 -16.17 -0.06
C GLY A 57 1.71 -14.85 -0.20
N SER A 58 3.04 -14.89 -0.33
CA SER A 58 3.88 -13.70 -0.57
C SER A 58 3.60 -13.06 -1.93
N PHE A 59 3.46 -13.87 -2.99
CA PHE A 59 3.05 -13.38 -4.32
C PHE A 59 1.64 -12.78 -4.30
N ARG A 60 0.70 -13.41 -3.59
CA ARG A 60 -0.67 -12.92 -3.47
C ARG A 60 -0.76 -11.62 -2.66
N LYS A 61 0.09 -11.44 -1.64
CA LYS A 61 0.18 -10.19 -0.85
C LYS A 61 0.71 -9.03 -1.68
N ASN A 62 1.72 -9.26 -2.51
CA ASN A 62 2.29 -8.25 -3.39
C ASN A 62 1.33 -7.90 -4.56
N MET A 63 0.61 -8.87 -5.13
CA MET A 63 -0.42 -8.61 -6.16
C MET A 63 -1.61 -7.81 -5.63
N LYS A 64 -1.98 -7.93 -4.36
CA LYS A 64 -3.05 -7.12 -3.77
C LYS A 64 -2.70 -5.63 -3.72
N HIS A 65 -1.42 -5.29 -3.52
CA HIS A 65 -0.97 -3.90 -3.54
C HIS A 65 -0.92 -3.32 -4.96
N ALA A 66 -0.70 -4.16 -5.98
CA ALA A 66 -0.75 -3.75 -7.38
C ALA A 66 -2.18 -3.48 -7.91
N LYS A 67 -3.22 -3.99 -7.24
CA LYS A 67 -4.63 -3.76 -7.60
C LYS A 67 -5.26 -2.56 -6.91
N ASN A 68 -4.59 -1.97 -5.92
CA ASN A 68 -5.08 -0.74 -5.30
C ASN A 68 -4.82 0.38 -6.31
N GLY A 69 -5.91 0.92 -6.88
CA GLY A 69 -5.87 1.98 -7.88
C GLY A 69 -5.11 3.22 -7.41
N VAL A 70 -4.91 4.15 -8.35
CA VAL A 70 -4.13 5.39 -8.20
C VAL A 70 -4.23 5.94 -6.78
N ASP A 71 -3.08 5.94 -6.10
CA ASP A 71 -2.98 6.27 -4.69
C ASP A 71 -3.59 7.67 -4.45
N SER A 72 -4.48 7.82 -3.47
CA SER A 72 -5.22 9.08 -3.27
C SER A 72 -4.30 10.28 -3.05
N VAL A 73 -3.11 10.02 -2.50
CA VAL A 73 -2.01 10.98 -2.33
C VAL A 73 -1.43 11.43 -3.68
N THR A 74 -1.26 10.50 -4.64
CA THR A 74 -0.79 10.85 -5.99
C THR A 74 -1.82 11.67 -6.75
N MET A 75 -3.10 11.36 -6.60
CA MET A 75 -4.19 12.14 -7.21
C MET A 75 -4.28 13.55 -6.61
N LEU A 76 -4.17 13.68 -5.28
CA LEU A 76 -4.12 14.98 -4.61
C LEU A 76 -2.91 15.81 -5.02
N ARG A 77 -1.72 15.19 -5.13
CA ARG A 77 -0.50 15.87 -5.61
C ARG A 77 -0.68 16.41 -7.02
N LEU A 78 -1.29 15.63 -7.91
CA LEU A 78 -1.54 16.04 -9.30
C LEU A 78 -2.53 17.21 -9.36
N LEU A 79 -3.61 17.15 -8.58
CA LEU A 79 -4.58 18.25 -8.46
C LEU A 79 -3.91 19.55 -7.97
N ILE A 80 -3.12 19.49 -6.89
CA ILE A 80 -2.40 20.64 -6.35
C ILE A 80 -1.43 21.21 -7.42
N PHE A 81 -0.72 20.34 -8.13
CA PHE A 81 0.22 20.74 -9.17
C PHE A 81 -0.48 21.49 -10.32
N VAL A 82 -1.61 20.97 -10.80
CA VAL A 82 -2.41 21.63 -11.86
C VAL A 82 -2.90 23.01 -11.40
N ILE A 83 -3.41 23.12 -10.16
CA ILE A 83 -3.85 24.41 -9.61
C ILE A 83 -2.67 25.38 -9.55
N LEU A 84 -1.50 24.93 -9.08
CA LEU A 84 -0.30 25.77 -9.01
C LEU A 84 0.15 26.27 -10.37
N VAL A 85 0.18 25.41 -11.39
CA VAL A 85 0.56 25.79 -12.76
C VAL A 85 -0.43 26.80 -13.34
N LEU A 86 -1.73 26.59 -13.13
CA LEU A 86 -2.76 27.54 -13.57
C LEU A 86 -2.64 28.89 -12.87
N PHE A 87 -2.36 28.91 -11.57
CA PHE A 87 -2.15 30.16 -10.82
C PHE A 87 -0.86 30.86 -11.24
N ALA A 88 0.24 30.13 -11.40
CA ALA A 88 1.52 30.69 -11.81
C ALA A 88 1.47 31.23 -13.26
N GLY A 89 0.86 30.47 -14.17
CA GLY A 89 0.62 30.90 -15.54
C GLY A 89 -0.33 32.10 -15.60
N GLY A 90 -1.46 32.04 -14.89
CA GLY A 90 -2.41 33.15 -14.79
C GLY A 90 -1.78 34.41 -14.22
N PHE A 91 -0.90 34.30 -13.22
CA PHE A 91 -0.16 35.42 -12.66
C PHE A 91 0.79 36.08 -13.68
N LEU A 92 1.47 35.30 -14.53
CA LEU A 92 2.35 35.85 -15.56
C LEU A 92 1.60 36.63 -16.64
N TYR A 93 0.39 36.18 -17.03
CA TYR A 93 -0.37 36.80 -18.11
C TYR A 93 -1.31 37.93 -17.66
N ILE A 94 -1.95 37.77 -16.50
CA ILE A 94 -3.03 38.64 -15.99
C ILE A 94 -2.58 39.41 -14.73
N GLY A 95 -1.45 39.05 -14.13
CA GLY A 95 -0.94 39.70 -12.93
C GLY A 95 -1.76 39.35 -11.68
N LYS A 96 -1.90 40.32 -10.77
CA LYS A 96 -2.57 40.13 -9.46
C LYS A 96 -4.08 39.85 -9.57
N GLU A 97 -4.69 40.15 -10.71
CA GLU A 97 -6.14 40.05 -10.92
C GLU A 97 -6.64 38.61 -10.84
N ILE A 98 -5.79 37.64 -11.18
CA ILE A 98 -6.10 36.20 -11.07
C ILE A 98 -6.42 35.79 -9.63
N PHE A 99 -5.77 36.41 -8.64
CA PHE A 99 -6.01 36.13 -7.23
C PHE A 99 -7.38 36.64 -6.78
N TYR A 100 -7.78 37.82 -7.24
CA TYR A 100 -9.10 38.38 -6.91
C TYR A 100 -10.23 37.55 -7.55
N LEU A 101 -10.05 37.10 -8.80
CA LEU A 101 -11.00 36.21 -9.47
C LEU A 101 -11.12 34.87 -8.74
N GLY A 102 -10.00 34.25 -8.36
CA GLY A 102 -10.01 33.02 -7.58
C GLY A 102 -10.68 33.20 -6.21
N LEU A 103 -10.38 34.29 -5.51
CA LEU A 103 -10.93 34.60 -4.20
C LEU A 103 -12.44 34.86 -4.24
N LEU A 104 -12.99 35.38 -5.34
CA LEU A 104 -14.43 35.57 -5.51
C LEU A 104 -15.12 34.28 -5.97
N TYR A 105 -14.50 33.53 -6.87
CA TYR A 105 -15.09 32.35 -7.50
C TYR A 105 -15.19 31.14 -6.56
N ILE A 106 -14.18 30.90 -5.72
CA ILE A 106 -14.16 29.77 -4.75
C ILE A 106 -15.31 29.85 -3.74
N PRO A 107 -15.53 30.97 -3.01
CA PRO A 107 -16.65 31.08 -2.06
C PRO A 107 -18.00 31.08 -2.76
N PHE A 108 -18.11 31.62 -3.98
CA PHE A 108 -19.34 31.53 -4.77
C PHE A 108 -19.71 30.08 -5.10
N LEU A 109 -18.73 29.25 -5.51
CA LEU A 109 -18.94 27.82 -5.73
C LEU A 109 -19.31 27.06 -4.46
N LEU A 110 -18.62 27.35 -3.35
CA LEU A 110 -18.94 26.74 -2.04
C LEU A 110 -20.35 27.10 -1.60
N TRP A 111 -20.76 28.36 -1.73
CA TRP A 111 -22.10 28.80 -1.42
C TRP A 111 -23.16 28.14 -2.30
N LYS A 112 -22.92 28.04 -3.62
CA LYS A 112 -23.81 27.30 -4.54
C LYS A 112 -23.92 25.83 -4.17
N LYS A 113 -22.83 25.21 -3.71
CA LYS A 113 -22.83 23.82 -3.22
C LYS A 113 -23.61 23.65 -1.93
N MET A 114 -23.52 24.59 -0.97
CA MET A 114 -24.25 24.51 0.29
C MET A 114 -25.74 24.85 0.16
N ARG A 115 -26.15 25.52 -0.93
CA ARG A 115 -27.54 25.84 -1.24
C ARG A 115 -28.27 24.73 -2.03
N LYS A 116 -27.58 23.64 -2.35
CA LYS A 116 -28.10 22.49 -3.08
C LYS A 116 -28.07 21.26 -2.18
#